data_AF-A0AAJ7RTY3-F1
#
_entry.id   AF-A0AAJ7RTY3-F1
#
_cell.length_a   1.000
_cell.length_b   1.000
_cell.length_c   1.000
_cell.angle_alpha   90.00
_cell.angle_beta   90.00
_cell.angle_gamma   90.00
#
_symmetry.space_group_name_H-M   'P 1'
#
loop_
_entity.id
_entity.type
_entity.pdbx_description
1 polymer ?
#
loop_
_entity_poly.entity_id
_entity_poly.type
_entity_poly.pdbx_seq_one_letter_code
_entity_poly.pdbx_strand_id
1 'polypeptide(L)'
;MGKRCAVSGCFTGDPEEIKKRKLLQEKPVYLFGVPKVAAEAWSTAIGVTTPLTQNVVCRYHFAAEDIITHFVHSVPDETVVSIERERYLLRKDACPVAGAIRSMPQPPEILGQ
;
A
#
# COMPACT_ATOMS: atom_id res chain seq x y z
N MET A 1 5.38 -17.37 7.21
CA MET A 1 5.21 -16.91 5.80
C MET A 1 4.79 -15.45 5.83
N GLY A 2 5.37 -14.60 4.96
CA GLY A 2 4.94 -13.20 4.83
C GLY A 2 3.52 -13.11 4.25
N LYS A 3 2.78 -12.06 4.62
CA LYS A 3 1.46 -11.80 4.04
C LYS A 3 1.63 -11.24 2.62
N ARG A 4 0.84 -11.74 1.66
CA ARG A 4 0.82 -11.25 0.27
C ARG A 4 -0.37 -10.33 0.06
N CYS A 5 -0.25 -9.43 -0.91
CA CYS A 5 -1.35 -8.59 -1.35
C CYS A 5 -2.51 -9.45 -1.84
N ALA A 6 -3.73 -9.09 -1.47
CA ALA A 6 -4.96 -9.79 -1.86
C ALA A 6 -5.38 -9.55 -3.31
N VAL A 7 -4.84 -8.49 -3.94
CA VAL A 7 -5.22 -8.09 -5.29
C VAL A 7 -4.64 -9.06 -6.30
N SER A 8 -5.50 -9.63 -7.13
CA SER A 8 -5.10 -10.55 -8.19
C SER A 8 -4.08 -9.90 -9.14
N GLY A 9 -2.99 -10.60 -9.42
CA GLY A 9 -1.89 -10.09 -10.26
C GLY A 9 -0.91 -9.15 -9.54
N CYS A 10 -1.12 -8.86 -8.25
CA CYS A 10 -0.14 -8.13 -7.43
C CYS A 10 0.87 -9.09 -6.80
N PHE A 11 2.15 -8.88 -7.06
CA PHE A 11 3.25 -9.68 -6.51
C PHE A 11 3.82 -9.11 -5.20
N THR A 12 3.20 -8.06 -4.65
CA THR A 12 3.69 -7.47 -3.40
C THR A 12 3.54 -8.44 -2.24
N GLY A 13 4.66 -8.70 -1.57
CA GLY A 13 4.75 -9.69 -0.49
C GLY A 13 5.16 -11.08 -0.97
N ASP A 14 5.30 -11.30 -2.28
CA ASP A 14 5.91 -12.54 -2.79
C ASP A 14 7.39 -12.62 -2.38
N PRO A 15 7.87 -13.80 -1.94
CA PRO A 15 9.25 -13.96 -1.48
C PRO A 15 10.29 -13.52 -2.51
N GLU A 16 10.02 -13.76 -3.80
CA GLU A 16 10.88 -13.38 -4.91
C GLU A 16 10.92 -11.86 -5.12
N GLU A 17 9.77 -11.19 -5.03
CA GLU A 17 9.66 -9.73 -5.11
C GLU A 17 10.39 -9.08 -3.94
N ILE A 18 10.17 -9.59 -2.72
CA ILE A 18 10.87 -9.13 -1.51
C ILE A 18 12.38 -9.27 -1.66
N LYS A 19 12.86 -10.41 -2.18
CA LYS A 19 14.30 -10.63 -2.41
C LYS A 19 14.84 -9.65 -3.45
N LYS A 20 14.13 -9.44 -4.55
CA LYS A 20 14.50 -8.47 -5.60
C LYS A 20 14.60 -7.05 -5.04
N ARG A 21 13.60 -6.58 -4.31
CA ARG A 21 13.60 -5.24 -3.68
C ARG A 21 14.77 -5.07 -2.72
N LYS A 22 15.07 -6.08 -1.90
CA LYS A 22 16.22 -6.06 -0.99
C LYS A 22 17.54 -5.91 -1.74
N LEU A 23 17.72 -6.63 -2.85
CA LEU A 23 18.91 -6.51 -3.70
C LEU A 23 19.04 -5.12 -4.32
N LEU A 24 17.90 -4.51 -4.69
CA LEU A 24 17.83 -3.14 -5.23
C LEU A 24 17.83 -2.05 -4.14
N GLN A 25 17.97 -2.41 -2.86
CA GLN A 25 17.89 -1.49 -1.71
C GLN A 25 16.59 -0.64 -1.68
N GLU A 26 15.51 -1.16 -2.25
CA GLU A 26 14.22 -0.48 -2.23
C GLU A 26 13.55 -0.61 -0.85
N LYS A 27 12.86 0.45 -0.42
CA LYS A 27 12.08 0.43 0.82
C LYS A 27 10.97 -0.64 0.74
N PRO A 28 10.68 -1.35 1.84
CA PRO A 28 9.59 -2.31 1.87
C PRO A 28 8.25 -1.62 1.59
N VAL A 29 7.40 -2.31 0.84
CA VAL A 29 6.05 -1.82 0.52
C VAL A 29 5.14 -2.01 1.73
N TYR A 30 4.43 -0.95 2.10
CA TYR A 30 3.48 -1.02 3.21
C TYR A 30 2.23 -1.83 2.84
N LEU A 31 1.82 -2.71 3.74
CA LEU A 31 0.66 -3.58 3.60
C LEU A 31 -0.39 -3.19 4.66
N PHE A 32 -1.62 -2.93 4.22
CA PHE A 32 -2.73 -2.57 5.08
C PHE A 32 -3.62 -3.78 5.32
N GLY A 33 -3.93 -4.06 6.59
CA GLY A 33 -4.91 -5.09 6.95
C GLY A 33 -6.33 -4.65 6.58
N VAL A 34 -7.09 -5.58 6.01
CA VAL A 34 -8.49 -5.33 5.65
C VAL A 34 -9.31 -5.17 6.94
N PRO A 35 -9.99 -4.03 7.17
CA PRO A 35 -10.90 -3.87 8.30
C PRO A 35 -12.10 -4.82 8.16
N LYS A 36 -12.52 -5.50 9.24
CA LYS A 36 -13.68 -6.40 9.21
C LYS A 36 -14.94 -5.76 8.64
N VAL A 37 -15.19 -4.50 9.02
CA VAL A 37 -16.36 -3.72 8.58
C VAL A 37 -16.29 -3.29 7.11
N ALA A 38 -15.10 -3.24 6.52
CA ALA A 38 -14.87 -2.84 5.13
C ALA A 38 -14.53 -4.02 4.21
N ALA A 39 -14.57 -5.25 4.75
CA ALA A 39 -14.13 -6.44 4.02
C ALA A 39 -14.93 -6.66 2.74
N GLU A 40 -16.24 -6.50 2.77
CA GLU A 40 -17.10 -6.63 1.59
C GLU A 40 -16.80 -5.54 0.57
N ALA A 41 -16.77 -4.27 1.00
CA ALA A 41 -16.47 -3.13 0.12
C ALA A 41 -15.10 -3.28 -0.58
N TRP A 42 -14.07 -3.68 0.16
CA TRP A 42 -12.75 -3.94 -0.42
C TRP A 42 -12.75 -5.12 -1.37
N SER A 43 -13.46 -6.21 -1.04
CA SER A 43 -13.55 -7.40 -1.90
C SER A 43 -14.21 -7.04 -3.24
N THR A 44 -15.33 -6.32 -3.21
CA THR A 44 -16.00 -5.81 -4.40
C THR A 44 -15.09 -4.91 -5.22
N ALA A 45 -14.39 -3.97 -4.57
CA ALA A 45 -13.53 -3.01 -5.27
C ALA A 45 -12.36 -3.68 -5.99
N ILE A 46 -11.79 -4.75 -5.44
CA ILE A 46 -10.68 -5.48 -6.08
C ILE A 46 -11.13 -6.68 -6.93
N GLY A 47 -12.45 -6.86 -7.11
CA GLY A 47 -13.01 -7.91 -7.95
C GLY A 47 -12.93 -9.32 -7.36
N VAL A 48 -12.87 -9.45 -6.03
CA VAL A 48 -12.85 -10.74 -5.33
C VAL A 48 -14.24 -11.03 -4.76
N THR A 49 -14.73 -12.25 -5.00
CA THR A 49 -16.07 -12.69 -4.57
C THR A 49 -16.12 -13.14 -3.11
N THR A 50 -14.97 -13.49 -2.53
CA THR A 50 -14.86 -13.93 -1.13
C THR A 50 -14.43 -12.77 -0.20
N PRO A 51 -15.04 -12.64 0.99
CA PRO A 51 -14.73 -11.55 1.89
C PRO A 51 -13.30 -11.65 2.43
N LEU A 52 -12.52 -10.57 2.27
CA LEU A 52 -11.09 -10.48 2.59
C LEU A 52 -10.77 -10.34 4.09
N THR A 53 -11.37 -11.13 4.96
CA THR A 53 -11.37 -10.89 6.43
C THR A 53 -10.01 -10.99 7.13
N GLN A 54 -9.01 -11.63 6.53
CA GLN A 54 -7.65 -11.76 7.07
C GLN A 54 -6.54 -11.36 6.09
N ASN A 55 -6.93 -10.82 4.94
CA ASN A 55 -6.00 -10.46 3.90
C ASN A 55 -5.41 -9.07 4.11
N VAL A 56 -4.39 -8.74 3.32
CA VAL A 56 -3.77 -7.43 3.30
C VAL A 56 -3.76 -6.89 1.88
N VAL A 57 -3.79 -5.56 1.74
CA VAL A 57 -3.70 -4.88 0.45
C VAL A 57 -2.52 -3.90 0.51
N CYS A 58 -1.67 -3.89 -0.51
CA CYS A 58 -0.52 -3.00 -0.53
C CYS A 58 -0.91 -1.54 -0.84
N ARG A 59 -0.07 -0.60 -0.42
CA ARG A 59 -0.28 0.85 -0.63
C ARG A 59 -0.52 1.27 -2.08
N TYR A 60 -0.08 0.49 -3.07
CA TYR A 60 -0.24 0.85 -4.47
C TYR A 60 -1.69 0.75 -4.98
N HIS A 61 -2.55 0.07 -4.24
CA HIS A 61 -3.96 -0.06 -4.58
C HIS A 61 -4.83 1.01 -3.90
N PHE A 62 -4.25 1.99 -3.21
CA PHE A 62 -4.98 3.11 -2.62
C PHE A 62 -4.58 4.41 -3.30
N ALA A 63 -5.47 5.40 -3.28
CA ALA A 63 -5.10 6.75 -3.68
C ALA A 63 -4.04 7.29 -2.69
N ALA A 64 -3.09 8.08 -3.19
CA ALA A 64 -2.01 8.60 -2.34
C ALA A 64 -2.56 9.52 -1.22
N GLU A 65 -3.67 10.21 -1.49
CA GLU A 65 -4.39 11.06 -0.53
C GLU A 65 -5.08 10.29 0.60
N ASP A 66 -5.38 9.01 0.38
CA ASP A 66 -5.99 8.15 1.40
C ASP A 66 -4.97 7.58 2.38
N ILE A 67 -3.67 7.74 2.07
CA ILE A 67 -2.57 7.27 2.90
C ILE A 67 -2.04 8.43 3.74
N ILE A 68 -2.28 8.32 5.04
CA ILE A 68 -1.76 9.24 6.03
C ILE A 68 -0.30 8.89 6.31
N THR A 69 0.60 9.65 5.69
CA THR A 69 2.05 9.50 5.81
C THR A 69 2.68 10.40 6.84
N HIS A 70 2.00 11.48 7.26
CA HIS A 70 2.50 12.46 8.21
C HIS A 70 1.51 12.68 9.35
N PHE A 71 1.99 13.17 10.49
CA PHE A 71 1.13 13.78 11.50
C PHE A 71 1.43 15.28 11.60
N VAL A 72 0.37 16.04 11.82
CA VAL A 72 0.43 17.48 12.00
C VAL A 72 0.54 17.75 13.50
N HIS A 73 1.64 18.34 13.93
CA HIS A 73 1.82 18.81 15.31
C HIS A 73 1.77 20.33 15.32
N SER A 74 0.73 20.88 15.96
CA SER A 74 0.59 22.30 16.22
C SER A 74 1.34 22.65 17.50
N VAL A 75 2.43 23.39 17.35
CA VAL A 75 3.25 23.91 18.45
C VAL A 75 2.56 25.16 19.01
N PRO A 76 2.72 25.52 20.30
CA PRO A 76 2.06 26.69 20.90
C PRO A 76 2.34 28.03 20.20
N ASP A 77 3.39 28.09 19.38
CA ASP A 77 3.85 29.28 18.64
C ASP A 77 3.20 29.42 17.25
N GLU A 78 2.01 28.85 17.04
CA GLU A 78 1.28 28.77 15.75
C GLU A 78 2.06 28.08 14.59
N THR A 79 3.23 27.52 14.86
CA THR A 79 4.01 26.79 13.86
C THR A 79 3.44 25.38 13.68
N VAL A 80 3.08 25.06 12.43
CA VAL A 80 2.60 23.74 12.04
C VAL A 80 3.76 22.92 11.50
N VAL A 81 4.15 21.88 12.24
CA VAL A 81 5.22 20.96 11.83
C VAL A 81 4.61 19.67 11.28
N SER A 82 5.01 19.27 10.07
CA SER A 82 4.65 18.00 9.45
C SER A 82 5.76 16.98 9.66
N ILE A 83 5.47 15.90 10.40
CA ILE A 83 6.45 14.87 10.73
C ILE A 83 6.06 13.56 10.05
N GLU A 84 7.01 12.94 9.33
CA GLU A 84 6.79 11.64 8.66
C GLU A 84 6.54 10.54 9.71
N ARG A 85 5.53 9.71 9.45
CA ARG A 85 5.19 8.58 10.30
C ARG A 85 6.06 7.37 9.95
N GLU A 86 6.54 6.68 10.99
CA GLU A 86 7.15 5.35 10.82
C GLU A 86 6.15 4.33 10.24
N ARG A 87 4.87 4.46 10.61
CA ARG A 87 3.78 3.59 10.14
C ARG A 87 2.67 4.39 9.48
N TYR A 88 2.46 4.10 8.20
CA TYR A 88 1.38 4.71 7.43
C TYR A 88 0.04 4.18 7.92
N LEU A 89 -0.96 5.06 7.88
CA LEU A 89 -2.35 4.72 8.16
C LEU A 89 -3.19 4.99 6.92
N LEU A 90 -4.31 4.28 6.82
CA LEU A 90 -5.36 4.62 5.86
C LEU A 90 -6.38 5.54 6.53
N ARG A 91 -6.96 6.44 5.75
CA ARG A 91 -8.19 7.14 6.14
C ARG A 91 -9.30 6.10 6.40
N LYS A 92 -10.25 6.44 7.28
CA LYS A 92 -11.30 5.50 7.72
C LYS A 92 -12.14 4.96 6.56
N ASP A 93 -12.39 5.82 5.57
CA ASP A 93 -13.25 5.53 4.42
C ASP A 93 -12.43 5.14 3.17
N ALA A 94 -11.12 4.92 3.33
CA ALA A 94 -10.24 4.53 2.24
C ALA A 94 -10.65 3.16 1.69
N CYS A 95 -10.84 3.10 0.37
CA CYS A 95 -11.17 1.89 -0.36
C CYS A 95 -10.11 1.68 -1.45
N PRO A 96 -9.66 0.43 -1.69
CA PRO A 96 -8.74 0.19 -2.79
C PRO A 96 -9.40 0.53 -4.13
N VAL A 97 -8.61 1.04 -5.07
CA VAL A 97 -9.07 1.43 -6.41
C VAL A 97 -9.04 0.22 -7.35
N ALA A 98 -10.19 -0.09 -7.94
CA ALA A 98 -10.34 -1.14 -8.94
C ALA A 98 -9.38 -0.89 -10.12
N GLY A 99 -8.62 -1.93 -10.52
CA GLY A 99 -7.74 -1.83 -11.69
C GLY A 99 -6.42 -1.08 -11.47
N ALA A 100 -6.08 -0.67 -10.25
CA ALA A 100 -4.76 -0.13 -9.94
C ALA A 100 -3.71 -1.26 -9.88
N ILE A 101 -3.52 -2.00 -10.98
CA ILE A 101 -2.18 -2.46 -11.34
C ILE A 101 -1.47 -1.18 -11.80
N ARG A 102 -1.11 -0.31 -10.85
CA ARG A 102 -0.02 0.63 -11.13
C ARG A 102 1.19 -0.27 -11.26
N SER A 103 1.44 -0.70 -12.48
CA SER A 103 2.70 -1.31 -12.89
C SER A 103 3.78 -0.56 -12.15
N MET A 104 4.64 -1.29 -11.42
CA MET A 104 5.85 -0.70 -10.90
C MET A 104 6.45 0.19 -11.99
N PRO A 105 6.96 1.39 -11.68
CA PRO A 105 7.79 2.08 -12.65
C PRO A 105 8.84 1.07 -13.10
N GLN A 106 8.80 0.70 -14.38
CA GLN A 106 9.79 -0.23 -14.89
C GLN A 106 11.14 0.44 -14.64
N PRO A 107 12.13 -0.29 -14.09
CA PRO A 107 13.47 0.27 -13.98
C PRO A 107 13.86 0.77 -15.37
N PRO A 108 14.49 1.96 -15.50
CA PRO A 108 14.90 2.47 -16.80
C PRO A 108 15.71 1.37 -17.48
N GLU A 109 15.28 0.97 -18.67
CA GLU A 109 16.05 0.07 -19.51
C GLU A 109 17.40 0.74 -19.71
N ILE A 110 18.44 0.19 -19.07
CA ILE A 110 19.80 0.61 -19.30
C ILE A 110 20.06 0.22 -20.75
N LEU A 111 19.94 1.18 -21.67
CA LEU A 111 20.41 1.03 -23.04
C LEU A 111 21.90 0.70 -22.95
N GLY A 112 22.21 -0.59 -23.10
CA GLY A 112 23.57 -1.05 -23.34
C GLY A 112 24.04 -0.44 -24.65
N GLN A 113 25.05 0.41 -24.54
CA GLN A 113 25.93 0.78 -25.64
C GLN A 113 26.92 -0.35 -25.90
#